data_AF-F0GET3-F1
#
_entry.id   AF-F0GET3-F1
#
_cell.length_a   1.000
_cell.length_b   1.000
_cell.length_c   1.000
_cell.angle_alpha   90.00
_cell.angle_beta   90.00
_cell.angle_gamma   90.00
#
_symmetry.space_group_name_H-M   'P 1'
#
loop_
_entity.id
_entity.type
_entity.pdbx_description
1 polymer ?
#
loop_
_entity_poly.entity_id
_entity_poly.type
_entity_poly.pdbx_seq_one_letter_code
_entity_poly.pdbx_strand_id
1 'polypeptide(L)'
;MKAWVGAGSAALAALACAPACAQGSVTLYGVVDTGVEFVSHADAAGNSVVRMPGITGELPSRWGLRGSEALGGGWRANFVLENGFNLRNGAANQGGR
;
A
#
# COMPACT_ATOMS: atom_id res chain seq x y z
N MET A 1 2.89 39.39 54.61
CA MET A 1 2.41 39.60 53.23
C MET A 1 3.22 38.70 52.31
N LYS A 2 2.56 38.20 51.26
CA LYS A 2 2.90 37.10 50.34
C LYS A 2 4.37 37.04 49.87
N ALA A 3 4.95 35.83 49.85
CA ALA A 3 6.06 35.48 48.97
C ALA A 3 5.80 34.12 48.29
N TRP A 4 5.30 34.26 47.06
CA TRP A 4 5.44 33.41 45.88
C TRP A 4 5.62 31.88 46.01
N VAL A 5 4.52 31.16 45.76
CA VAL A 5 4.54 29.83 45.12
C VAL A 5 4.85 30.05 43.65
N GLY A 6 6.04 29.68 43.18
CA GLY A 6 6.44 29.98 41.81
C GLY A 6 7.61 29.14 41.32
N ALA A 7 7.50 27.81 41.40
CA ALA A 7 8.52 26.93 40.80
C ALA A 7 7.97 25.54 40.37
N GLY A 8 6.66 25.41 40.12
CA GLY A 8 6.06 24.12 39.76
C GLY A 8 5.78 23.92 38.26
N SER A 9 5.60 25.00 37.50
CA SER A 9 4.95 24.92 36.19
C SER A 9 5.89 24.68 35.00
N ALA A 10 7.19 24.92 35.14
CA ALA A 10 8.15 24.74 34.04
C ALA A 10 8.58 23.27 33.84
N ALA A 11 8.53 22.45 34.91
CA ALA A 11 8.95 21.05 34.84
C ALA A 11 7.92 20.14 34.15
N LEU A 12 6.62 20.46 34.19
CA LEU A 12 5.59 19.67 33.51
C LEU A 12 5.58 19.85 31.98
N ALA A 13 6.10 20.97 31.46
CA ALA A 13 6.14 21.22 30.01
C ALA A 13 7.14 20.31 29.27
N ALA A 14 8.18 19.82 29.95
CA ALA A 14 9.20 18.95 29.37
C ALA A 14 8.75 17.47 29.24
N LEU A 15 7.69 17.06 29.94
CA LEU A 15 7.14 15.70 29.88
C LEU A 15 6.16 15.49 28.70
N ALA A 16 5.87 16.52 27.92
CA ALA A 16 4.92 16.45 26.80
C ALA A 16 5.53 15.94 25.48
N CYS A 17 6.85 15.76 25.40
CA CYS A 17 7.49 15.17 24.22
C CYS A 17 7.62 13.66 24.39
N ALA A 18 6.48 12.96 24.52
CA ALA A 18 6.49 11.52 24.32
C ALA A 18 6.89 11.27 22.85
N PRO A 19 7.87 10.39 22.55
CA PRO A 19 8.09 9.98 21.18
C PRO A 19 6.76 9.42 20.67
N ALA A 20 6.24 9.98 19.58
CA ALA A 20 5.15 9.37 18.85
C ALA A 20 5.69 8.07 18.25
N CYS A 21 5.67 7.00 19.04
CA CYS A 21 5.84 5.65 18.53
C CYS A 21 4.67 5.44 17.58
N ALA A 22 4.92 5.49 16.26
CA ALA A 22 3.93 5.22 15.24
C ALA A 22 3.31 3.83 15.53
N GLN A 23 2.16 3.80 16.20
CA GLN A 23 1.42 2.57 16.50
C GLN A 23 0.73 2.01 15.26
N GLY A 24 0.84 2.69 14.11
CA GLY A 24 0.31 2.24 12.84
C GLY A 24 1.17 1.14 12.23
N SER A 25 0.55 0.00 11.90
CA SER A 25 1.22 -1.04 11.10
C SER A 25 1.14 -0.69 9.62
N VAL A 26 2.23 -0.95 8.90
CA VAL A 26 2.27 -0.96 7.44
C VAL A 26 2.18 -2.41 6.98
N THR A 27 1.24 -2.68 6.08
CA THR A 27 1.03 -4.00 5.49
C THR A 27 1.46 -3.98 4.04
N LEU A 28 2.44 -4.81 3.70
CA LEU A 28 2.70 -5.19 2.32
C LEU A 28 1.68 -6.25 1.91
N TYR A 29 1.00 -6.03 0.79
CA TYR A 29 0.01 -6.95 0.25
C TYR A 29 0.09 -6.96 -1.28
N GLY A 30 -0.59 -7.93 -1.89
CA GLY A 30 -0.66 -8.03 -3.34
C GLY A 30 -1.49 -9.21 -3.79
N VAL A 31 -1.72 -9.28 -5.09
CA VAL A 31 -2.32 -10.41 -5.79
C VAL A 31 -1.45 -10.73 -6.98
N VAL A 32 -1.20 -12.02 -7.16
CA VAL A 32 -0.57 -12.58 -8.35
C VAL A 32 -1.60 -13.47 -8.99
N ASP A 33 -1.99 -13.11 -10.21
CA ASP A 33 -2.94 -13.85 -11.02
C ASP A 33 -2.28 -14.16 -12.38
N THR A 34 -2.24 -15.45 -12.68
CA THR A 34 -1.60 -16.03 -13.86
C THR A 34 -2.24 -17.36 -14.20
N GLY A 35 -2.08 -17.81 -15.43
CA GLY A 35 -2.61 -19.09 -15.88
C GLY A 35 -2.03 -19.53 -17.21
N VAL A 36 -2.54 -20.62 -17.74
CA VAL A 36 -2.28 -21.06 -19.12
C VAL A 36 -3.56 -20.92 -19.92
N GLU A 37 -3.48 -20.22 -21.04
CA GLU A 37 -4.59 -19.94 -21.94
C GLU A 37 -4.35 -20.64 -23.27
N PHE A 38 -5.35 -21.40 -23.72
CA PHE A 38 -5.43 -21.94 -25.06
C PHE A 38 -6.52 -21.20 -25.83
N VAL A 39 -6.15 -20.61 -26.97
CA VAL A 39 -7.09 -19.94 -27.87
C VAL A 39 -7.05 -20.64 -29.21
N SER A 40 -8.17 -21.24 -29.60
CA SER A 40 -8.39 -21.76 -30.95
C SER A 40 -8.76 -20.63 -31.91
N HIS A 41 -8.41 -20.73 -33.19
CA HIS A 41 -8.74 -19.71 -34.20
C HIS A 41 -8.24 -18.31 -33.79
N ALA A 42 -7.01 -18.24 -33.30
CA ALA A 42 -6.37 -17.02 -32.83
C ALA A 42 -5.96 -16.06 -33.97
N ASP A 43 -6.00 -16.52 -35.22
CA ASP A 43 -5.76 -15.72 -36.41
C ASP A 43 -6.72 -16.07 -37.55
N ALA A 44 -6.65 -15.31 -38.65
CA ALA A 44 -7.50 -15.49 -39.82
C ALA A 44 -7.25 -16.82 -40.56
N ALA A 45 -6.13 -17.49 -40.32
CA ALA A 45 -5.83 -18.81 -40.86
C ALA A 45 -6.38 -19.96 -40.00
N GLY A 46 -6.99 -19.65 -38.84
CA GLY A 46 -7.58 -20.62 -37.93
C GLY A 46 -6.57 -21.29 -36.99
N ASN A 47 -5.33 -20.78 -36.90
CA ASN A 47 -4.31 -21.37 -36.05
C ASN A 47 -4.66 -21.22 -34.56
N SER A 48 -4.12 -22.10 -33.73
CA SER A 48 -4.25 -22.02 -32.27
C SER A 48 -3.01 -21.40 -31.61
N VAL A 49 -3.17 -20.90 -30.40
CA VAL A 49 -2.07 -20.42 -29.56
C VAL A 49 -2.22 -20.90 -28.12
N VAL A 50 -1.11 -21.31 -27.51
CA VAL A 50 -0.97 -21.54 -26.08
C VAL A 50 -0.09 -20.42 -25.52
N ARG A 51 -0.54 -19.73 -24.48
CA ARG A 51 0.22 -18.64 -23.84
C ARG A 51 -0.11 -18.53 -22.36
N MET A 52 0.78 -17.92 -21.58
CA MET A 52 0.38 -17.35 -20.29
C MET A 52 -0.20 -15.96 -20.56
N PRO A 53 -1.41 -15.57 -20.16
CA PRO A 53 -1.92 -14.20 -20.29
C PRO A 53 -1.12 -13.20 -19.42
N GLY A 54 -0.94 -11.97 -19.89
CA GLY A 54 -0.25 -10.92 -19.13
C GLY A 54 -1.16 -10.20 -18.13
N ILE A 55 -2.45 -10.23 -18.43
CA ILE A 55 -3.56 -9.93 -17.54
C ILE A 55 -4.52 -11.10 -17.72
N THR A 56 -4.59 -11.95 -16.72
CA THR A 56 -5.68 -12.91 -16.53
C THR A 56 -6.98 -12.12 -16.36
N GLY A 57 -8.07 -12.58 -16.97
CA GLY A 57 -9.35 -11.87 -16.96
C GLY A 57 -10.03 -11.79 -15.59
N GLU A 58 -9.42 -12.33 -14.52
CA GLU A 58 -10.02 -12.47 -13.20
C GLU A 58 -9.60 -11.33 -12.26
N LEU A 59 -8.30 -11.16 -12.01
CA LEU A 59 -7.76 -10.05 -11.22
C LEU A 59 -6.45 -9.50 -11.81
N PRO A 60 -6.29 -8.17 -11.98
CA PRO A 60 -5.00 -7.62 -12.39
C PRO A 60 -3.97 -7.77 -11.27
N SER A 61 -2.83 -8.36 -11.63
CA SER A 61 -1.69 -8.55 -10.71
C SER A 61 -1.11 -7.22 -10.24
N ARG A 62 -0.86 -7.13 -8.93
CA ARG A 62 -0.40 -5.92 -8.25
C ARG A 62 0.25 -6.23 -6.91
N TRP A 63 1.07 -5.30 -6.45
CA TRP A 63 1.55 -5.24 -5.07
C TRP A 63 1.27 -3.84 -4.51
N GLY A 64 1.25 -3.72 -3.18
CA GLY A 64 1.03 -2.43 -2.55
C GLY A 64 1.34 -2.41 -1.06
N LEU A 65 1.42 -1.19 -0.53
CA LEU A 65 1.58 -0.89 0.88
C LEU A 65 0.33 -0.18 1.37
N ARG A 66 -0.31 -0.70 2.42
CA ARG A 66 -1.41 0.00 3.12
C ARG A 66 -1.03 0.22 4.57
N GLY A 67 -1.46 1.34 5.12
CA GLY A 67 -1.22 1.64 6.53
C GLY A 67 -2.25 2.59 7.09
N SER A 68 -2.30 2.62 8.41
CA SER A 68 -3.22 3.46 9.17
C SER A 68 -2.56 3.93 10.46
N GLU A 69 -2.50 5.23 10.67
CA GLU A 69 -1.84 5.86 11.81
C GLU A 69 -2.87 6.69 12.60
N ALA A 70 -2.96 6.44 13.90
CA ALA A 70 -3.77 7.27 14.78
C ALA A 70 -3.04 8.59 15.07
N LEU A 71 -3.72 9.71 14.86
CA LEU A 71 -3.17 11.06 15.09
C LEU A 71 -3.53 11.60 16.49
N GLY A 72 -4.21 10.80 17.30
CA GLY A 72 -4.79 11.20 18.59
C GLY A 72 -6.18 11.85 18.45
N GLY A 73 -6.90 12.00 19.56
CA GLY A 73 -8.21 12.67 19.58
C GLY A 73 -9.30 12.03 18.71
N GLY A 74 -9.17 10.75 18.38
CA GLY A 74 -10.08 10.04 17.47
C GLY A 74 -9.73 10.16 15.98
N TRP A 75 -8.73 10.96 15.62
CA TRP A 75 -8.29 11.15 14.23
C TRP A 75 -7.32 10.09 13.76
N ARG A 76 -7.29 9.88 12.45
CA ARG A 76 -6.50 8.83 11.80
C ARG A 76 -6.11 9.24 10.38
N ALA A 77 -4.85 9.02 10.02
CA ALA A 77 -4.36 9.07 8.64
C ALA A 77 -4.35 7.65 8.05
N ASN A 78 -4.83 7.50 6.82
CA ASN A 78 -4.81 6.23 6.10
C ASN A 78 -4.11 6.43 4.76
N PHE A 79 -3.31 5.45 4.34
CA PHE A 79 -2.68 5.47 3.01
C PHE A 79 -2.74 4.11 2.35
N VAL A 80 -2.76 4.14 1.02
CA VAL A 80 -2.62 2.99 0.14
C VAL A 80 -1.75 3.42 -1.04
N LEU A 81 -0.68 2.67 -1.28
CA LEU A 81 0.17 2.78 -2.46
C LEU A 81 0.12 1.44 -3.19
N GLU A 82 -0.29 1.42 -4.46
CA GLU A 82 -0.36 0.20 -5.27
C GLU A 82 0.36 0.38 -6.59
N ASN A 83 1.00 -0.69 -7.06
CA ASN A 83 1.60 -0.79 -8.38
C ASN A 83 1.19 -2.11 -9.04
N GLY A 84 0.62 -1.99 -10.24
CA GLY A 84 0.26 -3.13 -11.07
C GLY A 84 1.42 -3.50 -11.99
N PHE A 85 1.60 -4.79 -12.24
CA PHE A 85 2.65 -5.26 -13.13
C PHE A 85 2.16 -6.39 -14.02
N ASN A 86 2.74 -6.49 -15.21
CA ASN A 86 2.51 -7.58 -16.13
C ASN A 86 3.43 -8.76 -15.76
N LEU A 87 2.84 -9.92 -15.47
CA LEU A 87 3.62 -11.09 -15.05
C LEU A 87 4.54 -11.65 -16.14
N ARG A 88 4.25 -11.40 -17.42
CA ARG A 88 5.06 -11.94 -18.52
C ARG A 88 6.45 -11.31 -18.58
N ASN A 89 6.55 -10.01 -18.26
CA ASN A 89 7.76 -9.22 -18.52
C ASN A 89 8.11 -8.23 -17.40
N GLY A 90 7.35 -8.19 -16.31
CA GLY A 90 7.55 -7.28 -15.20
C GLY A 90 7.25 -5.81 -15.50
N ALA A 91 6.71 -5.48 -16.68
CA ALA A 91 6.40 -4.11 -17.04
C ALA A 91 5.31 -3.54 -16.13
N ALA A 92 5.49 -2.31 -15.66
CA ALA A 92 4.48 -1.62 -14.86
C ALA A 92 3.22 -1.34 -15.70
N ASN A 93 2.06 -1.69 -15.17
CA ASN A 93 0.78 -1.50 -15.85
C ASN A 93 0.39 0.00 -15.92
N GLN A 94 0.93 0.84 -15.01
CA GLN A 94 0.66 2.28 -14.96
C GLN A 94 1.59 3.12 -15.86
N GLY A 95 2.48 2.48 -16.64
CA GLY A 95 3.32 3.20 -17.60
C GLY A 95 4.40 4.10 -16.97
N GLY A 96 4.86 3.77 -15.76
CA GLY A 96 5.98 4.44 -15.09
C GLY A 96 5.64 5.80 -14.46
N ARG A 97 4.36 6.07 -14.19
CA ARG A 97 3.89 7.24 -13.45
C ARG A 97 3.67 6.92 -11.98
#